data_AF-A0A0A2MKL6-F1
#
_entry.id   AF-A0A0A2MKL6-F1
#
_cell.length_a   1.000
_cell.length_b   1.000
_cell.length_c   1.000
_cell.angle_alpha   90.00
_cell.angle_beta   90.00
_cell.angle_gamma   90.00
#
_symmetry.space_group_name_H-M   'P 1'
#
loop_
_entity.id
_entity.type
_entity.pdbx_description
1 polymer ?
#
loop_
_entity_poly.entity_id
_entity_poly.type
_entity_poly.pdbx_seq_one_letter_code
_entity_poly.pdbx_strand_id
1 'polypeptide(L)'
;MPLFPELTLIIVLSASLVVYLLFKLLNSRSGYRKKKNYLLTEYQRLRVKSITLQEKLSTHILSRDNDKELFTQGMSYGDYLKYLQKNHGKNLTDKGYARLKNSDNRVQQIKVADMLKEQEGKLKEAEDNLSKVIAV
;
A
#
# COMPACT_ATOMS: atom_id res chain seq x y z
N MET A 1 -16.92 26.89 45.58
CA MET A 1 -17.38 25.51 45.89
C MET A 1 -16.17 24.60 45.78
N PRO A 2 -15.81 23.83 46.83
CA PRO A 2 -14.73 22.85 46.71
C PRO A 2 -15.21 21.75 45.76
N LEU A 3 -14.58 21.64 44.60
CA LEU A 3 -14.78 20.50 43.72
C LEU A 3 -14.22 19.28 44.46
N PHE A 4 -15.09 18.36 44.87
CA PHE A 4 -14.66 17.09 45.46
C PHE A 4 -13.72 16.40 44.46
N PRO A 5 -12.45 16.16 44.81
CA PRO A 5 -11.46 15.64 43.87
C PRO A 5 -11.84 14.26 43.32
N GLU A 6 -12.65 13.51 44.05
CA GLU A 6 -13.19 12.21 43.60
C GLU A 6 -14.25 12.38 42.50
N LEU A 7 -15.14 13.36 42.63
CA LEU A 7 -16.17 13.66 41.63
C LEU A 7 -15.57 14.16 40.32
N THR A 8 -14.54 15.01 40.38
CA THR A 8 -13.85 15.49 39.17
C THR A 8 -13.15 14.35 38.45
N LEU A 9 -12.53 13.42 39.18
CA LEU A 9 -11.85 12.25 38.61
C LEU A 9 -12.85 11.32 37.89
N ILE A 10 -14.00 11.05 38.50
CA ILE A 10 -15.08 10.26 37.90
C ILE A 10 -15.61 10.91 36.62
N ILE A 11 -15.82 12.23 36.62
CA ILE A 11 -16.29 12.97 35.44
C ILE A 11 -15.27 12.87 34.29
N VAL A 12 -13.97 13.06 34.57
CA VAL A 12 -12.91 12.97 33.56
C VAL A 12 -12.80 11.56 32.98
N LEU A 13 -12.83 10.52 33.81
CA LEU A 13 -12.81 9.13 33.35
C LEU A 13 -14.03 8.80 32.49
N SER A 14 -15.22 9.23 32.93
CA SER A 14 -16.47 9.03 32.20
C SER A 14 -16.45 9.73 30.85
N ALA A 15 -15.99 11.00 30.81
CA ALA A 15 -15.85 11.76 29.56
C ALA A 15 -14.85 11.09 28.61
N SER A 16 -13.71 10.61 29.12
CA SER A 16 -12.70 9.88 28.33
C SER A 16 -13.27 8.60 27.72
N LEU A 17 -14.05 7.85 28.49
CA LEU A 17 -14.71 6.63 28.03
C LEU A 17 -15.75 6.92 26.94
N VAL A 18 -16.57 7.96 27.11
CA VAL A 18 -17.56 8.37 26.10
C VAL A 18 -16.88 8.80 24.81
N VAL A 19 -15.79 9.59 24.88
CA VAL A 19 -15.00 9.97 23.69
C VAL A 19 -14.44 8.73 22.99
N TYR A 20 -13.86 7.79 23.73
CA TYR A 20 -13.37 6.53 23.16
C TYR A 20 -14.46 5.72 22.45
N LEU A 21 -15.63 5.57 23.09
CA LEU A 21 -16.77 4.84 22.51
C LEU A 21 -17.32 5.54 21.26
N LEU A 22 -17.38 6.88 21.25
CA LEU A 22 -17.78 7.65 20.07
C LEU A 22 -16.79 7.45 18.92
N PHE A 23 -15.48 7.52 19.17
CA PHE A 23 -14.47 7.22 18.16
C PHE A 23 -14.61 5.79 17.61
N LYS A 24 -14.87 4.82 18.49
CA LYS A 24 -15.09 3.42 18.08
C LYS A 24 -16.36 3.25 17.25
N LEU A 25 -17.47 3.87 17.62
CA LEU A 25 -18.73 3.83 16.87
C LEU A 25 -18.61 4.50 15.51
N LEU A 26 -17.99 5.67 15.44
CA LEU A 26 -17.76 6.41 14.19
C LEU A 26 -16.84 5.64 13.23
N ASN A 27 -15.78 5.01 13.75
CA ASN A 27 -14.87 4.19 12.94
C ASN A 27 -15.42 2.80 12.60
N SER A 28 -16.39 2.28 13.36
CA SER A 28 -17.01 0.97 13.12
C SER A 28 -18.07 0.96 12.00
N ARG A 29 -18.35 2.09 11.34
CA ARG A 29 -19.33 2.13 10.25
C ARG A 29 -18.96 1.13 9.14
N SER A 30 -19.94 0.34 8.71
CA SER A 30 -19.80 -0.76 7.74
C SER A 30 -19.09 -0.35 6.44
N GLY A 31 -19.30 0.89 5.97
CA GLY A 31 -18.64 1.43 4.78
C GLY A 31 -17.11 1.48 4.89
N TYR A 32 -16.56 1.79 6.06
CA TYR A 32 -15.10 1.85 6.25
C TYR A 32 -14.46 0.46 6.27
N ARG A 33 -15.15 -0.52 6.85
CA ARG A 33 -14.71 -1.92 6.80
C ARG A 33 -14.72 -2.45 5.36
N LYS A 34 -15.77 -2.14 4.58
CA LYS A 34 -15.83 -2.49 3.15
C LYS A 34 -14.68 -1.85 2.37
N LYS A 35 -14.42 -0.55 2.57
CA LYS A 35 -13.31 0.16 1.92
C LYS A 35 -11.96 -0.44 2.32
N LYS A 36 -11.73 -0.71 3.60
CA LYS A 36 -10.50 -1.34 4.09
C LYS A 36 -10.27 -2.71 3.45
N ASN A 37 -11.30 -3.55 3.39
CA ASN A 37 -11.20 -4.86 2.75
C ASN A 37 -10.88 -4.75 1.26
N TYR A 38 -11.53 -3.83 0.55
CA TYR A 38 -11.20 -3.52 -0.84
C TYR A 38 -9.73 -3.10 -1.01
N LEU A 39 -9.25 -2.18 -0.17
CA LEU A 39 -7.85 -1.73 -0.21
C LEU A 39 -6.87 -2.85 0.10
N LEU A 40 -7.20 -3.77 1.01
CA LEU A 40 -6.36 -4.93 1.32
C LEU A 40 -6.26 -5.87 0.11
N THR A 41 -7.37 -6.16 -0.56
CA THR A 41 -7.39 -6.98 -1.77
C THR A 41 -6.57 -6.32 -2.89
N GLU A 42 -6.76 -5.02 -3.11
CA GLU A 42 -6.00 -4.27 -4.11
C GLU A 42 -4.50 -4.22 -3.81
N TYR A 43 -4.13 -4.04 -2.54
CA TYR A 43 -2.73 -4.08 -2.11
C TYR A 43 -2.09 -5.43 -2.46
N GLN A 44 -2.77 -6.54 -2.14
CA GLN A 44 -2.30 -7.88 -2.48
C GLN A 44 -2.20 -8.10 -3.99
N ARG A 45 -3.22 -7.69 -4.74
CA ARG A 45 -3.24 -7.78 -6.21
C ARG A 45 -2.03 -7.06 -6.83
N LEU A 46 -1.80 -5.80 -6.45
CA LEU A 46 -0.68 -5.01 -6.97
C LEU A 46 0.67 -5.55 -6.51
N ARG A 47 0.76 -6.10 -5.30
CA ARG A 47 1.98 -6.75 -4.81
C ARG A 47 2.34 -7.96 -5.66
N VAL A 48 1.39 -8.86 -5.91
CA VAL A 48 1.60 -10.04 -6.77
C VAL A 48 1.99 -9.58 -8.18
N LYS A 49 1.23 -8.65 -8.77
CA LYS A 49 1.55 -8.09 -10.10
C LYS A 49 2.97 -7.54 -10.18
N SER A 50 3.39 -6.77 -9.16
CA SER A 50 4.73 -6.20 -9.08
C SER A 50 5.82 -7.27 -9.03
N ILE A 51 5.62 -8.36 -8.29
CA ILE A 51 6.57 -9.48 -8.20
C ILE A 51 6.64 -10.22 -9.54
N THR A 52 5.48 -10.55 -10.12
CA THR A 52 5.42 -11.25 -11.42
C THR A 52 6.10 -10.46 -12.53
N LEU A 53 5.97 -9.13 -12.55
CA LEU A 53 6.67 -8.28 -13.52
C LEU A 53 8.19 -8.30 -13.32
N GLN A 54 8.65 -8.28 -12.06
CA GLN A 54 10.08 -8.40 -11.74
C GLN A 54 10.64 -9.75 -12.17
N GLU A 55 9.91 -10.84 -11.94
CA GLU A 55 10.29 -12.19 -12.35
C GLU A 55 10.36 -12.33 -13.87
N LYS A 56 9.35 -11.81 -14.60
CA LYS A 56 9.36 -11.79 -16.07
C LYS A 56 10.56 -11.02 -16.61
N LEU A 57 10.82 -9.83 -16.06
CA LEU A 57 11.94 -8.99 -16.47
C LEU A 57 13.28 -9.67 -16.16
N SER A 58 13.43 -10.22 -14.95
CA SER A 58 14.64 -10.93 -14.53
C SER A 58 14.90 -12.15 -15.41
N THR A 59 13.86 -12.92 -15.73
CA THR A 59 13.98 -14.09 -16.62
C THR A 59 14.39 -13.67 -18.02
N HIS A 60 13.79 -12.59 -18.55
CA HIS A 60 14.17 -12.04 -19.85
C HIS A 60 15.63 -11.60 -19.90
N ILE A 61 16.10 -10.87 -18.88
CA ILE A 61 17.51 -10.46 -18.75
C ILE A 61 18.43 -11.68 -18.77
N LEU A 62 18.13 -12.69 -17.96
CA LEU A 62 18.95 -13.90 -17.86
C LEU A 62 18.95 -14.72 -19.16
N SER A 63 17.83 -14.78 -19.87
CA SER A 63 17.71 -15.58 -21.10
C SER A 63 18.46 -15.01 -22.30
N ARG A 64 18.70 -13.69 -22.32
CA ARG A 64 19.34 -12.99 -23.45
C ARG A 64 20.70 -12.37 -23.11
N ASP A 65 21.06 -12.30 -21.82
CA ASP A 65 22.24 -11.59 -21.30
C ASP A 65 22.20 -10.07 -21.55
N ASN A 66 20.99 -9.50 -21.48
CA ASN A 66 20.70 -8.12 -21.90
C ASN A 66 20.71 -7.11 -20.75
N ASP A 67 21.38 -7.40 -19.63
CA ASP A 67 21.33 -6.55 -18.41
C ASP A 67 21.68 -5.08 -18.71
N LYS A 68 22.66 -4.86 -19.58
CA LYS A 68 23.16 -3.53 -19.96
C LYS A 68 22.47 -2.92 -21.18
N GLU A 69 21.62 -3.67 -21.87
CA GLU A 69 20.90 -3.15 -23.03
C GLU A 69 19.83 -2.14 -22.61
N LEU A 70 19.58 -1.16 -23.46
CA LEU A 70 18.57 -0.15 -23.22
C LEU A 70 17.17 -0.74 -23.38
N PHE A 71 16.33 -0.53 -22.38
CA PHE A 71 14.94 -1.02 -22.34
C PHE A 71 13.93 0.12 -22.54
N THR A 72 14.06 1.21 -21.78
CA THR A 72 13.21 2.42 -21.88
C THR A 72 14.06 3.68 -21.94
N GLN A 73 13.45 4.88 -21.94
CA GLN A 73 14.08 6.20 -22.08
C GLN A 73 15.34 6.38 -21.20
N GLY A 74 16.49 5.92 -21.68
CA GLY A 74 17.78 5.99 -20.99
C GLY A 74 18.02 4.99 -19.85
N MET A 75 17.16 3.98 -19.66
CA MET A 75 17.38 2.95 -18.62
C MET A 75 17.69 1.59 -19.23
N SER A 76 18.72 0.94 -18.69
CA SER A 76 19.02 -0.45 -19.00
C SER A 76 17.98 -1.40 -18.41
N TYR A 77 17.89 -2.64 -18.89
CA TYR A 77 17.03 -3.65 -18.27
C TYR A 77 17.35 -3.86 -16.79
N GLY A 78 18.64 -3.93 -16.44
CA GLY A 78 19.09 -4.11 -15.06
C GLY A 78 18.70 -2.92 -14.16
N ASP A 79 18.85 -1.70 -14.65
CA ASP A 79 18.46 -0.49 -13.91
C ASP A 79 16.94 -0.40 -13.75
N TYR A 80 16.18 -0.80 -14.78
CA TYR A 80 14.72 -0.85 -14.71
C TYR A 80 14.24 -1.92 -13.72
N LEU A 81 14.89 -3.08 -13.65
CA LEU A 81 14.61 -4.11 -12.65
C LEU A 81 14.85 -3.58 -11.23
N LYS A 82 16.00 -2.93 -10.99
CA LYS A 82 16.31 -2.29 -9.70
C LYS A 82 15.28 -1.21 -9.34
N TYR A 83 14.84 -0.43 -10.32
CA TYR A 83 13.77 0.55 -10.15
C TYR A 83 12.47 -0.11 -9.67
N LEU A 84 12.03 -1.19 -10.31
CA LEU A 84 10.82 -1.93 -9.91
C LEU A 84 10.95 -2.53 -8.51
N GLN A 85 12.08 -3.16 -8.19
CA GLN A 85 12.38 -3.72 -6.87
C GLN A 85 12.36 -2.65 -5.78
N LYS A 86 12.99 -1.49 -6.02
CA LYS A 86 13.01 -0.37 -5.07
C LYS A 86 11.61 0.21 -4.87
N ASN A 87 10.83 0.35 -5.94
CA ASN A 87 9.46 0.83 -5.86
C ASN A 87 8.57 -0.14 -5.06
N HIS A 88 8.73 -1.45 -5.28
CA HIS A 88 8.07 -2.50 -4.49
C HIS A 88 8.45 -2.41 -3.01
N GLY A 89 9.74 -2.39 -2.70
CA GLY A 89 10.26 -2.31 -1.33
C GLY A 89 9.89 -1.04 -0.58
N LYS A 90 9.55 0.04 -1.29
CA LYS A 90 9.07 1.28 -0.67
C LYS A 90 7.56 1.26 -0.40
N ASN A 91 6.78 0.74 -1.35
CA ASN A 91 5.32 1.00 -1.41
C ASN A 91 4.45 -0.26 -1.18
N LEU A 92 4.95 -1.46 -1.49
CA LEU A 92 4.20 -2.72 -1.51
C LEU A 92 4.74 -3.77 -0.52
N THR A 93 5.24 -3.32 0.63
CA THR A 93 5.82 -4.20 1.67
C THR A 93 4.78 -4.92 2.52
N ASP A 94 5.15 -6.07 3.09
CA ASP A 94 4.34 -6.79 4.08
C ASP A 94 4.03 -5.94 5.31
N LYS A 95 5.00 -5.10 5.71
CA LYS A 95 4.82 -4.14 6.81
C LYS A 95 3.74 -3.11 6.49
N GLY A 96 3.71 -2.62 5.24
CA GLY A 96 2.66 -1.71 4.77
C GLY A 96 1.28 -2.36 4.78
N TYR A 97 1.18 -3.60 4.28
CA TYR A 97 -0.04 -4.40 4.31
C TYR A 97 -0.53 -4.64 5.74
N ALA A 98 0.34 -5.11 6.64
CA ALA A 98 0.00 -5.35 8.05
C ALA A 98 -0.47 -4.07 8.75
N ARG A 99 0.16 -2.92 8.46
CA ARG A 99 -0.28 -1.61 8.97
C ARG A 99 -1.66 -1.23 8.48
N LEU A 100 -2.03 -1.51 7.23
CA LEU A 100 -3.39 -1.29 6.73
C LEU A 100 -4.39 -2.25 7.39
N LYS A 101 -4.02 -3.53 7.53
CA LYS A 101 -4.85 -4.57 8.13
C LYS A 101 -5.18 -4.27 9.60
N ASN A 102 -4.22 -3.78 10.35
CA ASN A 102 -4.36 -3.54 11.80
C ASN A 102 -4.85 -2.13 12.15
N SER A 103 -4.97 -1.23 11.18
CA SER A 103 -5.42 0.14 11.40
C SER A 103 -6.85 0.36 10.95
N ASP A 104 -7.62 1.08 11.75
CA ASP A 104 -8.94 1.61 11.39
C ASP A 104 -8.88 3.13 11.13
N ASN A 105 -7.68 3.69 10.95
CA ASN A 105 -7.48 5.12 10.70
C ASN A 105 -7.92 5.50 9.27
N ARG A 106 -8.95 6.34 9.17
CA ARG A 106 -9.49 6.84 7.90
C ARG A 106 -8.48 7.61 7.06
N VAL A 107 -7.66 8.47 7.69
CA VAL A 107 -6.64 9.25 6.98
C VAL A 107 -5.59 8.33 6.36
N GLN A 108 -5.23 7.27 7.09
CA GLN A 108 -4.33 6.24 6.56
C GLN A 108 -4.94 5.49 5.37
N GLN A 109 -6.22 5.13 5.42
CA GLN A 109 -6.90 4.47 4.29
C GLN A 109 -6.93 5.35 3.03
N ILE A 110 -7.09 6.66 3.17
CA ILE A 110 -7.05 7.61 2.04
C ILE A 110 -5.64 7.64 1.44
N LYS A 111 -4.61 7.84 2.28
CA LYS A 111 -3.21 7.83 1.83
C LYS A 111 -2.83 6.53 1.12
N VAL A 112 -3.28 5.40 1.65
CA VAL A 112 -3.04 4.09 1.02
C VAL A 112 -3.79 3.97 -0.31
N ALA A 113 -5.03 4.46 -0.41
CA ALA A 113 -5.77 4.45 -1.66
C ALA A 113 -5.06 5.25 -2.76
N ASP A 114 -4.57 6.45 -2.43
CA ASP A 114 -3.84 7.30 -3.39
C ASP A 114 -2.53 6.64 -3.83
N MET A 115 -1.79 6.06 -2.88
CA MET A 115 -0.58 5.30 -3.18
C MET A 115 -0.87 4.10 -4.09
N LEU A 116 -1.90 3.30 -3.80
CA LEU A 116 -2.25 2.13 -4.61
C LEU A 116 -2.65 2.54 -6.04
N LYS A 117 -3.38 3.65 -6.20
CA LYS A 117 -3.72 4.19 -7.52
C LYS A 117 -2.47 4.60 -8.31
N GLU A 118 -1.51 5.25 -7.66
CA GLU A 118 -0.22 5.60 -8.27
C GLU A 118 0.56 4.33 -8.68
N GLN A 119 0.58 3.31 -7.81
CA GLN A 119 1.25 2.04 -8.08
C GLN A 119 0.59 1.26 -9.22
N GLU A 120 -0.73 1.27 -9.32
CA GLU A 120 -1.44 0.65 -10.43
C GLU A 120 -1.03 1.28 -11.77
N GLY A 121 -0.95 2.60 -11.84
CA GLY A 121 -0.47 3.31 -13.04
C GLY A 121 0.95 2.90 -13.43
N LYS A 122 1.88 2.91 -12.47
CA LYS A 122 3.28 2.52 -12.71
C LYS A 122 3.44 1.07 -13.14
N LEU A 123 2.69 0.15 -12.51
CA LEU A 123 2.76 -1.27 -12.85
C LEU A 123 2.10 -1.57 -14.20
N LYS A 124 1.06 -0.80 -14.58
CA LYS A 124 0.47 -0.88 -15.91
C LYS A 124 1.45 -0.40 -16.97
N GLU A 125 2.11 0.74 -16.76
CA GLU A 125 3.14 1.23 -17.66
C GLU A 125 4.30 0.22 -17.80
N ALA A 126 4.74 -0.37 -16.68
CA ALA A 126 5.77 -1.43 -16.71
C ALA A 126 5.32 -2.65 -17.50
N GLU A 127 4.07 -3.09 -17.34
CA GLU A 127 3.49 -4.20 -18.10
C GLU A 127 3.38 -3.87 -19.61
N ASP A 128 2.94 -2.66 -19.95
CA ASP A 128 2.84 -2.19 -21.33
C ASP A 128 4.24 -2.10 -21.98
N ASN A 129 5.27 -1.71 -21.23
CA ASN A 129 6.65 -1.71 -21.72
C ASN A 129 7.21 -3.13 -21.87
N LEU A 130 6.98 -4.01 -20.91
CA LEU A 130 7.42 -5.40 -20.99
C LEU A 130 6.74 -6.15 -22.15
N SER A 131 5.43 -5.98 -22.32
CA SER A 131 4.67 -6.67 -23.37
C SER A 131 5.11 -6.31 -24.79
N LYS A 132 5.61 -5.09 -25.02
CA LYS A 132 6.17 -4.68 -26.32
C LYS A 132 7.46 -5.42 -26.69
N VAL A 133 8.20 -5.91 -25.69
CA VAL A 133 9.57 -6.42 -25.89
C VAL A 133 9.68 -7.93 -25.62
N ILE A 134 8.82 -8.44 -24.74
CA ILE A 134 8.71 -9.85 -24.36
C ILE A 134 7.53 -10.51 -25.09
N ALA A 135 7.12 -9.97 -26.25
CA ALA A 135 6.17 -10.64 -27.12
C ALA A 135 6.82 -11.92 -27.69
N VAL A 136 6.61 -13.03 -27.01
CA VAL A 136 6.78 -14.42 -27.45
C VAL A 136 5.54 -15.19 -27.02
#